data_AF-A0A924KWP3-F1
#
_entry.id   AF-A0A924KWP3-F1
#
_cell.length_a   1.000
_cell.length_b   1.000
_cell.length_c   1.000
_cell.angle_alpha   90.00
_cell.angle_beta   90.00
_cell.angle_gamma   90.00
#
_symmetry.space_group_name_H-M   'P 1'
#
loop_
_entity.id
_entity.type
_entity.pdbx_description
1 polymer ?
#
loop_
_entity_poly.entity_id
_entity_poly.type
_entity_poly.pdbx_seq_one_letter_code
_entity_poly.pdbx_strand_id
1 'polypeptide(L)'
;MPFIQQLRSKASDYRVAELERAQKMLARGDAPAKVLEYLSHGLTNKLLHQPLKSLKECSGEQRESVSTVVQDMFHLEKPHDESL
;
A
#
# COMPACT_ATOMS: atom_id res chain seq x y z
N MET A 1 -15.23 16.50 -2.92
CA MET A 1 -13.83 16.46 -2.45
C MET A 1 -12.90 16.25 -3.64
N PRO A 2 -11.88 17.11 -3.86
CA PRO A 2 -10.85 16.91 -4.88
C PRO A 2 -10.17 15.55 -4.79
N PHE A 3 -9.72 14.99 -5.92
CA PHE A 3 -9.17 13.63 -6.01
C PHE A 3 -7.99 13.38 -5.04
N ILE A 4 -7.05 14.32 -4.95
CA ILE A 4 -5.92 14.25 -4.00
C ILE A 4 -6.39 14.16 -2.55
N GLN A 5 -7.47 14.85 -2.18
CA GLN A 5 -8.02 14.79 -0.82
C GLN A 5 -8.68 13.43 -0.55
N GLN A 6 -9.34 12.83 -1.55
CA GLN A 6 -9.89 11.49 -1.41
C GLN A 6 -8.78 10.45 -1.16
N LEU A 7 -7.67 10.54 -1.90
CA LEU A 7 -6.52 9.65 -1.70
C LEU A 7 -5.91 9.82 -0.30
N ARG A 8 -5.71 11.07 0.15
CA ARG A 8 -5.21 11.37 1.50
C ARG A 8 -6.15 10.86 2.59
N SER A 9 -7.47 11.04 2.41
CA SER A 9 -8.48 10.52 3.33
C SER A 9 -8.38 9.01 3.44
N LYS A 10 -8.29 8.30 2.31
CA LYS A 10 -8.18 6.84 2.30
C LYS A 10 -6.94 6.34 3.04
N ALA A 11 -5.79 6.99 2.82
CA ALA A 11 -4.55 6.66 3.53
C ALA A 11 -4.68 6.93 5.05
N SER A 12 -5.36 8.01 5.43
CA SER A 12 -5.65 8.33 6.83
C SER A 12 -6.54 7.26 7.49
N ASP A 13 -7.58 6.78 6.81
CA ASP A 13 -8.46 5.73 7.31
C ASP A 13 -7.69 4.44 7.61
N TYR A 14 -6.74 4.07 6.74
CA TYR A 14 -5.86 2.94 6.98
C TYR A 14 -4.96 3.15 8.20
N ARG A 15 -4.36 4.33 8.33
CA ARG A 15 -3.52 4.68 9.49
C ARG A 15 -4.31 4.60 10.80
N VAL A 16 -5.51 5.17 10.85
CA VAL A 16 -6.36 5.15 12.05
C VAL A 16 -6.69 3.71 12.43
N ALA A 17 -7.14 2.90 11.48
CA ALA A 17 -7.52 1.52 11.75
C ALA A 17 -6.36 0.64 12.25
N GLU A 18 -5.14 0.81 11.71
CA GLU A 18 -3.97 0.07 12.22
C GLU A 18 -3.50 0.58 13.58
N LEU A 19 -3.56 1.90 13.80
CA LEU A 19 -3.20 2.50 15.08
C LEU A 19 -4.12 2.04 16.22
N GLU A 20 -5.43 1.97 15.98
CA GLU A 20 -6.40 1.45 16.95
C GLU A 20 -6.11 -0.01 17.33
N ARG A 21 -5.70 -0.84 16.37
CA ARG A 21 -5.33 -2.24 16.65
C ARG A 21 -4.04 -2.33 17.44
N ALA A 22 -3.04 -1.54 17.07
CA ALA A 22 -1.77 -1.46 17.79
C ALA A 22 -1.98 -1.02 19.25
N GLN A 23 -2.84 -0.01 19.48
CA GLN A 23 -3.22 0.45 20.82
C GLN A 23 -3.90 -0.66 21.64
N LYS A 24 -4.80 -1.44 21.02
CA LYS A 24 -5.44 -2.59 21.69
C LYS A 24 -4.43 -3.67 22.07
N MET A 25 -3.43 -3.93 21.22
CA MET A 25 -2.35 -4.89 21.54
C MET A 25 -1.52 -4.40 22.72
N LEU A 26 -1.13 -3.12 22.74
CA LEU A 26 -0.40 -2.53 23.87
C LEU A 26 -1.21 -2.62 25.17
N ALA A 27 -2.50 -2.28 25.14
CA ALA A 27 -3.37 -2.35 26.31
C ALA A 27 -3.53 -3.78 26.85
N ARG A 28 -3.38 -4.79 25.99
CA ARG A 28 -3.37 -6.21 26.37
C ARG A 28 -2.01 -6.69 26.92
N GLY A 29 -0.97 -5.87 26.85
CA GLY A 29 0.37 -6.21 27.30
C GLY A 29 1.24 -6.92 26.26
N ASP A 30 0.88 -6.87 24.97
CA ASP A 30 1.77 -7.36 23.91
C ASP A 30 3.08 -6.53 23.89
N ALA A 31 4.21 -7.19 23.63
CA ALA A 31 5.52 -6.54 23.61
C ALA A 31 5.57 -5.41 22.56
N PRO A 32 6.11 -4.22 22.88
CA PRO A 32 6.12 -3.06 21.97
C PRO A 32 6.73 -3.35 20.60
N ALA A 33 7.83 -4.13 20.55
CA ALA A 33 8.47 -4.52 19.29
C ALA A 33 7.50 -5.26 18.35
N LYS A 34 6.72 -6.21 18.88
CA LYS A 34 5.71 -6.96 18.14
C LYS A 34 4.57 -6.06 17.66
N VAL A 35 4.17 -5.08 18.47
CA VAL A 35 3.13 -4.11 18.09
C VAL A 35 3.58 -3.23 16.93
N LEU A 36 4.83 -2.75 16.97
CA LEU A 36 5.39 -1.91 15.92
C LEU A 36 5.52 -2.69 14.60
N GLU A 37 5.97 -3.94 14.66
CA GLU A 37 6.02 -4.84 13.52
C GLU A 37 4.63 -5.05 12.91
N TYR A 38 3.63 -5.34 13.75
CA TYR A 38 2.23 -5.47 13.31
C TYR A 38 1.72 -4.21 12.60
N LEU A 39 1.90 -3.04 13.22
CA LEU A 39 1.48 -1.75 12.66
C LEU A 39 2.15 -1.48 11.31
N SER A 40 3.47 -1.66 11.23
CA SER A 40 4.27 -1.42 10.04
C SER A 40 3.81 -2.30 8.87
N HIS A 41 3.69 -3.61 9.10
CA HIS A 41 3.23 -4.56 8.07
C HIS A 41 1.77 -4.31 7.69
N GLY A 42 0.88 -4.11 8.66
CA GLY A 42 -0.54 -3.89 8.43
C GLY A 42 -0.80 -2.66 7.56
N LEU A 43 -0.11 -1.55 7.86
CA LEU A 43 -0.25 -0.31 7.10
C LEU A 43 0.29 -0.44 5.67
N THR A 44 1.48 -1.04 5.51
CA THR A 44 2.10 -1.26 4.20
C THR A 44 1.22 -2.14 3.32
N ASN A 45 0.71 -3.26 3.87
CA ASN A 45 -0.17 -4.17 3.15
C ASN A 45 -1.46 -3.47 2.69
N LYS A 46 -2.08 -2.65 3.55
CA LYS A 46 -3.30 -1.91 3.19
C LYS A 46 -3.07 -0.89 2.09
N LEU A 47 -1.95 -0.16 2.14
CA LEU A 47 -1.60 0.83 1.11
C LEU A 47 -1.36 0.17 -0.25
N LEU A 48 -0.70 -0.99 -0.28
CA LEU A 48 -0.33 -1.68 -1.52
C LEU A 48 -1.41 -2.60 -2.07
N HIS A 49 -2.37 -3.05 -1.26
CA HIS A 49 -3.34 -4.06 -1.67
C HIS A 49 -4.13 -3.67 -2.94
N GLN A 50 -4.72 -2.47 -2.97
CA GLN A 50 -5.53 -2.04 -4.10
C GLN A 50 -4.70 -1.79 -5.37
N PRO A 51 -3.58 -1.03 -5.34
CA PRO A 51 -2.71 -0.87 -6.50
C PRO A 51 -2.24 -2.20 -7.10
N LEU A 52 -1.80 -3.14 -6.25
CA LEU A 52 -1.36 -4.46 -6.71
C LEU A 52 -2.51 -5.29 -7.28
N LYS A 53 -3.71 -5.17 -6.71
CA LYS A 53 -4.90 -5.84 -7.23
C LYS A 53 -5.27 -5.30 -8.61
N SER A 54 -5.34 -3.98 -8.78
CA SER A 54 -5.63 -3.34 -10.07
C SER A 54 -4.61 -3.72 -11.15
N LEU A 55 -3.32 -3.78 -10.80
CA LEU A 55 -2.28 -4.27 -11.72
C LEU A 55 -2.50 -5.71 -12.18
N LYS A 56 -2.87 -6.60 -11.26
CA LYS A 56 -3.12 -8.02 -11.55
C LYS A 56 -4.36 -8.24 -12.42
N GLU A 57 -5.35 -7.36 -12.30
CA GLU A 57 -6.60 -7.44 -13.07
C GLU A 57 -6.47 -6.85 -14.49
N CYS A 58 -5.43 -6.06 -14.77
CA CYS A 58 -5.17 -5.53 -16.11
C CYS A 58 -4.50 -6.55 -17.03
N SER A 59 -4.83 -6.50 -18.32
CA SER A 59 -4.25 -7.34 -19.38
C SER A 59 -3.98 -6.53 -20.66
N GLY A 60 -3.11 -7.05 -21.54
CA GLY A 60 -2.74 -6.38 -22.80
C GLY A 60 -2.20 -4.96 -22.60
N GLU A 61 -2.55 -4.05 -23.52
CA GLU A 61 -2.13 -2.64 -23.48
C GLU A 61 -2.52 -1.92 -22.18
N GLN A 62 -3.65 -2.29 -21.56
CA GLN A 62 -4.08 -1.71 -20.29
C GLN A 62 -3.07 -1.99 -19.17
N ARG A 63 -2.43 -3.17 -19.19
CA ARG A 63 -1.42 -3.54 -18.20
C ARG A 63 -0.15 -2.70 -18.33
N GLU A 64 0.30 -2.42 -19.56
CA GLU A 64 1.48 -1.59 -19.80
C GLU A 64 1.27 -0.15 -19.32
N SER A 65 0.10 0.43 -19.63
CA SER A 65 -0.27 1.77 -19.17
C SER A 65 -0.30 1.86 -17.65
N VAL A 66 -0.99 0.93 -16.97
CA VAL A 66 -1.05 0.93 -15.50
C VAL A 66 0.32 0.64 -14.88
N SER A 67 1.13 -0.23 -15.48
CA SER A 67 2.50 -0.48 -15.01
C SER A 67 3.37 0.77 -15.06
N THR A 68 3.27 1.56 -16.13
CA THR A 68 4.02 2.83 -16.28
C THR A 68 3.62 3.83 -15.19
N VAL A 69 2.31 4.00 -14.97
CA VAL A 69 1.81 4.89 -13.91
C VAL A 69 2.31 4.45 -12.53
N VAL A 70 2.29 3.14 -12.23
CA VAL A 70 2.78 2.63 -10.94
C VAL A 70 4.29 2.81 -10.80
N GLN A 71 5.06 2.61 -11.87
CA GLN A 71 6.50 2.88 -11.87
C GLN A 71 6.79 4.35 -11.52
N ASP A 72 6.06 5.29 -12.14
CA ASP A 72 6.21 6.72 -11.87
C ASP A 72 5.78 7.08 -10.44
N MET A 73 4.64 6.52 -9.97
CA MET A 73 4.13 6.80 -8.63
C MET A 73 5.08 6.33 -7.51
N PHE A 74 5.74 5.18 -7.70
CA PHE A 74 6.60 4.55 -6.70
C PHE A 74 8.10 4.67 -6.98
N HIS A 75 8.49 5.34 -8.06
CA HIS A 75 9.88 5.46 -8.53
C HIS A 75 10.57 4.09 -8.67
N LEU A 76 9.87 3.13 -9.25
CA LEU A 76 10.39 1.76 -9.45
C LEU A 76 11.31 1.71 -10.67
N GLU A 77 12.30 0.82 -10.63
CA GLU A 77 13.11 0.51 -11.80
C GLU A 77 12.22 -0.05 -12.93
N LYS A 78 12.47 0.43 -14.15
CA LYS A 78 11.83 -0.18 -15.32
C LYS A 78 12.40 -1.60 -15.45
N PRO A 79 11.56 -2.64 -15.64
CA PRO A 79 12.07 -3.96 -15.92
C PRO A 79 13.04 -3.85 -17.09
N HIS A 80 14.28 -4.27 -16.88
CA HIS A 80 15.25 -4.38 -17.95
C HIS A 80 14.63 -5.24 -19.04
N ASP A 81 14.67 -4.74 -20.27
CA ASP A 81 14.34 -5.51 -21.46
C ASP A 81 15.33 -6.68 -21.51
N GLU A 82 14.94 -7.85 -20.96
CA GLU A 82 15.66 -9.10 -21.16
C GLU A 82 15.42 -9.57 -22.59
N SER A 83 16.03 -8.84 -23.53
CA SER A 83 16.22 -9.24 -24.91
C SER A 83 17.68 -9.67 -25.10
N LEU A 84 17.93 -10.96 -24.87
CA LEU A 84 18.98 -11.76 -25.52
C LEU A 84 18.45 -13.17 -25.81
#